data_AF-A0A3D0SUE6-F1
#
_entry.id   AF-A0A3D0SUE6-F1
#
_cell.length_a   1.000
_cell.length_b   1.000
_cell.length_c   1.000
_cell.angle_alpha   90.00
_cell.angle_beta   90.00
_cell.angle_gamma   90.00
#
_symmetry.space_group_name_H-M   'P 1'
#
loop_
_entity.id
_entity.type
_entity.pdbx_description
1 polymer ?
#
loop_
_entity_poly.entity_id
_entity_poly.type
_entity_poly.pdbx_seq_one_letter_code
_entity_poly.pdbx_strand_id
1 'polypeptide(L)' 'GAAVGTGGDTNERVTALIGAGVDVLVVDTAHGHSRNVLERVRWIKKHHSEIQVIGGNIATAAAARDLVEAGVDAVKVGIG' A
#
# COMPACT_ATOMS: atom_id res chain seq x y z
N GLY A 1 3.11 -1.29 -12.87
CA GLY A 1 2.99 -1.20 -11.39
C GLY A 1 4.18 -1.82 -10.69
N ALA A 2 4.39 -1.50 -9.41
CA ALA A 2 5.53 -2.00 -8.62
C ALA A 2 5.17 -2.28 -7.15
N ALA A 3 5.91 -3.19 -6.51
CA ALA A 3 5.71 -3.53 -5.10
C ALA A 3 6.69 -2.79 -4.18
N VAL A 4 6.20 -2.43 -2.99
CA VAL A 4 6.94 -1.77 -1.92
C VAL A 4 6.54 -2.37 -0.56
N GLY A 5 7.47 -2.37 0.39
CA GLY A 5 7.22 -2.82 1.76
C GLY A 5 6.80 -1.68 2.69
N THR A 6 7.20 -1.76 3.96
CA THR A 6 6.97 -0.70 4.96
C THR A 6 8.27 -0.27 5.67
N GLY A 7 9.43 -0.53 5.07
CA GLY A 7 10.74 -0.19 5.62
C GLY A 7 11.00 1.33 5.67
N GLY A 8 12.04 1.74 6.39
CA GLY A 8 12.39 3.16 6.56
C GLY A 8 12.75 3.87 5.25
N ASP A 9 13.39 3.17 4.32
CA ASP A 9 13.82 3.63 2.99
C ASP A 9 12.71 3.59 1.93
N THR A 10 11.51 3.15 2.32
CA THR A 10 10.48 2.84 1.34
C THR A 10 9.82 4.12 0.79
N ASN A 11 9.94 5.28 1.47
CA ASN A 11 9.42 6.55 0.96
C ASN A 11 10.20 7.00 -0.29
N GLU A 12 11.53 6.95 -0.21
CA GLU A 12 12.43 7.25 -1.32
C GLU A 12 12.16 6.30 -2.51
N ARG A 13 11.97 5.01 -2.22
CA ARG A 13 11.62 4.01 -3.23
C ARG A 13 10.28 4.30 -3.90
N VAL A 14 9.25 4.68 -3.14
CA VAL A 14 7.93 5.07 -3.69
C VAL A 14 8.09 6.25 -4.65
N THR A 15 8.76 7.31 -4.21
CA THR A 15 8.96 8.51 -5.03
C THR A 15 9.71 8.19 -6.32
N ALA A 16 10.76 7.36 -6.24
CA ALA A 16 11.53 6.95 -7.42
C ALA A 16 10.70 6.14 -8.42
N LEU A 17 9.88 5.20 -7.94
CA LEU A 17 9.01 4.39 -8.79
C LEU A 17 7.94 5.24 -9.49
N ILE A 18 7.34 6.19 -8.77
CA ILE A 18 6.37 7.13 -9.36
C ILE A 18 7.05 8.03 -10.39
N GLY A 19 8.26 8.54 -10.10
CA GLY A 19 9.06 9.31 -11.05
C GLY A 19 9.44 8.52 -12.31
N ALA A 20 9.55 7.19 -12.20
CA ALA A 20 9.75 6.28 -13.32
C ALA A 20 8.45 5.95 -14.09
N GLY A 21 7.30 6.49 -13.67
CA GLY A 21 6.02 6.37 -14.39
C GLY A 21 5.25 5.10 -14.10
N VAL A 22 5.34 4.50 -12.91
CA VAL A 22 4.45 3.38 -12.56
C VAL A 22 2.99 3.86 -12.44
N ASP A 23 2.05 3.04 -12.90
CA ASP A 23 0.61 3.39 -12.83
C ASP A 23 -0.04 3.01 -11.50
N VAL A 24 0.56 2.04 -10.79
CA VAL A 24 0.01 1.46 -9.55
C VAL A 24 1.14 0.99 -8.63
N LEU A 25 0.98 1.21 -7.33
CA LEU A 25 1.84 0.70 -6.29
C LEU A 25 1.14 -0.37 -5.46
N VAL A 26 1.86 -1.44 -5.13
CA VAL A 26 1.39 -2.49 -4.23
C VAL A 26 2.17 -2.40 -2.93
N VAL A 27 1.51 -1.98 -1.85
CA VAL A 27 2.08 -2.11 -0.49
C VAL A 27 1.93 -3.57 -0.08
N ASP A 28 3.00 -4.32 -0.28
CA ASP A 28 3.01 -5.78 -0.23
C ASP A 28 3.77 -6.27 1.00
N THR A 29 3.04 -6.94 1.89
CA THR A 29 3.58 -7.56 3.10
C THR A 29 2.89 -8.89 3.39
N ALA A 30 3.53 -9.74 4.19
CA ALA A 30 2.91 -10.97 4.67
C ALA A 30 1.66 -10.72 5.56
N HIS A 31 1.57 -9.57 6.23
CA HIS A 31 0.42 -9.21 7.08
C HIS A 31 0.02 -7.74 6.89
N GLY A 32 -0.91 -7.53 5.95
CA GLY A 32 -1.41 -6.23 5.52
C GLY A 32 -2.29 -5.51 6.54
N HIS A 33 -2.90 -6.24 7.47
CA HIS A 33 -3.69 -5.65 8.56
C HIS A 33 -2.78 -5.17 9.71
N SER A 34 -1.81 -4.31 9.38
CA SER A 34 -0.82 -3.80 10.34
C SER A 34 -0.73 -2.28 10.30
N ARG A 35 -0.37 -1.68 11.44
CA ARG A 35 -0.21 -0.22 11.55
C ARG A 35 0.72 0.34 10.47
N ASN A 36 1.85 -0.33 10.23
CA ASN A 36 2.85 0.13 9.26
C ASN A 36 2.30 0.17 7.83
N VAL A 37 1.45 -0.80 7.45
CA VAL A 37 0.81 -0.82 6.13
C VAL A 37 -0.24 0.28 6.02
N LEU A 38 -1.08 0.46 7.03
CA LEU A 38 -2.08 1.53 7.07
C LEU A 38 -1.43 2.92 7.00
N GLU A 39 -0.37 3.15 7.78
CA GLU A 39 0.41 4.39 7.75
C GLU A 39 1.12 4.60 6.41
N ARG A 40 1.65 3.52 5.80
CA ARG A 40 2.26 3.58 4.47
C ARG A 40 1.26 4.02 3.42
N VAL A 41 0.08 3.40 3.38
CA VAL A 41 -0.98 3.75 2.43
C VAL A 41 -1.38 5.22 2.61
N ARG A 42 -1.66 5.65 3.85
CA ARG A 42 -2.01 7.05 4.15
C ARG A 42 -0.92 8.02 3.71
N TRP A 43 0.34 7.66 3.94
CA TRP A 43 1.48 8.48 3.52
C TRP A 43 1.54 8.60 1.99
N ILE A 44 1.39 7.49 1.25
CA ILE A 44 1.39 7.49 -0.22
C ILE A 44 0.25 8.37 -0.73
N LYS A 45 -1.00 8.15 -0.28
CA LYS A 45 -2.15 8.93 -0.75
C LYS A 45 -2.06 10.41 -0.37
N LYS A 46 -1.39 10.76 0.73
CA LYS A 46 -1.14 12.16 1.12
C LYS A 46 -0.13 12.87 0.21
N HIS A 47 0.93 12.20 -0.24
CA HIS A 47 2.02 12.82 -1.01
C HIS A 47 1.90 12.61 -2.52
N HIS A 48 1.16 11.58 -2.94
CA HIS A 48 1.00 11.16 -4.33
C HIS A 48 -0.45 10.75 -4.57
N SER A 49 -1.40 11.68 -4.43
CA SER A 49 -2.84 11.36 -4.47
C SER A 49 -3.33 10.73 -5.78
N GLU A 50 -2.62 10.97 -6.89
CA GLU A 50 -3.00 10.45 -8.21
C GLU A 50 -2.62 8.98 -8.44
N ILE A 51 -1.64 8.45 -7.68
CA ILE A 51 -1.23 7.05 -7.87
C ILE A 51 -2.29 6.09 -7.33
N GLN A 52 -2.52 5.01 -8.06
CA GLN A 52 -3.34 3.90 -7.59
C GLN A 52 -2.54 3.06 -6.58
N VAL A 53 -3.18 2.64 -5.48
CA VAL A 53 -2.56 1.88 -4.39
C VAL A 53 -3.34 0.62 -4.10
N ILE A 54 -2.64 -0.51 -4.13
CA ILE A 54 -3.14 -1.82 -3.68
C ILE A 54 -2.50 -2.14 -2.33
N GLY A 55 -3.30 -2.46 -1.32
CA GLY A 55 -2.80 -2.87 0.01
C GLY A 55 -3.00 -4.35 0.30
N GLY A 56 -1.99 -5.02 0.85
CA GLY A 56 -2.12 -6.40 1.29
C GLY A 56 -0.90 -6.97 2.01
N ASN A 57 -0.90 -8.26 2.36
CA ASN A 57 -2.00 -9.22 2.16
C ASN A 57 -3.02 -9.24 3.30
N ILE A 58 -4.26 -9.58 3.00
CA ILE A 58 -5.33 -9.72 4.00
C ILE A 58 -6.13 -11.01 3.81
N ALA A 59 -6.85 -11.43 4.85
CA ALA A 59 -7.75 -12.59 4.81
C ALA A 59 -9.09 -12.36 5.53
N THR A 60 -9.36 -11.14 6.01
CA THR A 60 -10.58 -10.84 6.78
C THR A 60 -11.27 -9.58 6.26
N ALA A 61 -12.58 -9.51 6.47
CA ALA A 61 -13.37 -8.34 6.12
C ALA A 61 -12.97 -7.09 6.93
N ALA A 62 -12.57 -7.25 8.19
CA ALA A 62 -12.09 -6.16 9.03
C ALA A 62 -10.82 -5.52 8.44
N ALA A 63 -9.85 -6.34 8.02
CA ALA A 63 -8.64 -5.87 7.37
C ALA A 63 -8.95 -5.10 6.06
N ALA A 64 -9.92 -5.58 5.28
CA ALA A 64 -10.35 -4.88 4.06
C ALA A 64 -10.95 -3.50 4.38
N ARG A 65 -11.81 -3.40 5.41
CA ARG A 65 -12.41 -2.12 5.84
C ARG A 65 -11.33 -1.13 6.27
N ASP A 66 -10.39 -1.56 7.11
CA ASP A 66 -9.34 -0.69 7.62
C ASP A 66 -8.40 -0.19 6.50
N LEU A 67 -8.09 -1.04 5.51
CA LEU A 67 -7.30 -0.64 4.35
C LEU A 67 -8.04 0.36 3.45
N VAL A 68 -9.34 0.14 3.22
CA VAL A 68 -10.18 1.09 2.45
C VAL A 68 -10.25 2.44 3.17
N GLU A 69 -10.41 2.45 4.49
CA GLU A 69 -10.38 3.68 5.30
C GLU A 69 -9.01 4.37 5.25
N ALA A 70 -7.92 3.60 5.19
CA ALA A 70 -6.58 4.16 4.98
C ALA A 70 -6.37 4.78 3.58
N GLY A 71 -7.22 4.42 2.60
CA GLY A 71 -7.25 5.02 1.26
C GLY A 71 -6.69 4.15 0.15
N VAL A 72 -6.65 2.82 0.30
CA VAL A 72 -6.32 1.94 -0.84
C VAL A 72 -7.41 2.02 -1.92
N ASP A 73 -6.99 1.87 -3.18
CA ASP A 73 -7.90 1.77 -4.32
C ASP A 73 -8.30 0.30 -4.58
N ALA A 74 -7.50 -0.67 -4.10
CA ALA A 74 -7.84 -2.09 -4.07
C ALA A 74 -7.11 -2.85 -2.94
N VAL A 75 -7.56 -4.08 -2.65
CA VAL A 75 -6.95 -4.98 -1.65
C VAL A 75 -6.41 -6.25 -2.30
N LYS A 76 -5.29 -6.78 -1.77
CA LYS A 76 -4.71 -8.07 -2.16
C LYS A 76 -5.04 -9.12 -1.09
N VAL A 77 -5.78 -10.17 -1.47
CA VAL A 77 -6.29 -11.21 -0.57
C VAL A 77 -5.43 -12.48 -0.67
N GLY A 78 -5.02 -13.01 0.48
CA GLY A 78 -4.29 -14.27 0.59
C GLY A 78 -3.30 -14.30 1.76
N ILE A 79 -3.62 -15.05 2.81
CA ILE A 79 -2.72 -15.36 3.93
C ILE A 79 -2.71 -16.89 4.06
N GLY A 80 -1.52 -17.50 4.02
CA GLY A 80 -1.33 -18.95 4.06
C GLY A 80 0.14 -19.30 4.03
#